data_AF-A0A367LJX2-F1
#
_entry.id   AF-A0A367LJX2-F1
#
_cell.length_a   1.000
_cell.length_b   1.000
_cell.length_c   1.000
_cell.angle_alpha   90.00
_cell.angle_beta   90.00
_cell.angle_gamma   90.00
#
_symmetry.space_group_name_H-M   'P 1'
#
loop_
_entity.id
_entity.type
_entity.pdbx_description
1 polymer ?
#
loop_
_entity_poly.entity_id
_entity_poly.type
_entity_poly.pdbx_seq_one_letter_code
_entity_poly.pdbx_strand_id
1 'polypeptide(L)'
;MPLGWYLAQGLIPLYPSSSDDEEGPCELPDGRVVCGPHGLVFCGKCCVDYSDLYVDSEGEDDDDVAYSDSDDETTDSNLAANDRPITMGTIGIPLDYSGSGLRRGTGRHFPTKHTFWSDDGKVLIYTDGACLNNGQPNPKAGWAFWHGLDPSGKRLIASGRLEKRGPFGDDGIQSSNRAELRAVIAALGFRHWPGEGFHTVVIATDSEYVVKGSTKWAKSWVENSWTTRGGANVKNRDLWEALLGQVEKFDERGMAVQFWKIPRDCNAVADAAAKDAATEEDAPDEWEEVFGINIW
;
A
#
# COMPACT_ATOMS: atom_id res chain seq x y z
N MET A 1 21.27 7.82 26.75
CA MET A 1 20.96 7.31 25.39
C MET A 1 21.51 5.90 25.26
N PRO A 2 20.90 5.01 24.47
CA PRO A 2 19.50 5.00 24.01
C PRO A 2 18.85 3.60 24.13
N LEU A 3 17.53 3.50 23.93
CA LEU A 3 16.85 2.46 23.15
C LEU A 3 15.35 2.77 23.18
N GLY A 4 14.98 3.81 22.42
CA GLY A 4 13.61 4.00 21.97
C GLY A 4 13.35 3.01 20.84
N TRP A 5 12.56 1.98 21.12
CA TRP A 5 11.92 1.15 20.12
C TRP A 5 10.57 1.79 19.84
N TYR A 6 10.41 2.40 18.68
CA TYR A 6 9.13 2.92 18.22
C TYR A 6 8.47 1.85 17.35
N LEU A 7 7.32 1.36 17.83
CA LEU A 7 6.51 0.34 17.20
C LEU A 7 6.01 0.83 15.83
N ALA A 8 6.35 0.08 14.78
CA ALA A 8 5.31 -0.23 13.81
C ALA A 8 5.01 -1.71 13.98
N GLN A 9 3.76 -1.96 14.33
CA GLN A 9 3.07 -3.23 14.29
C GLN A 9 1.65 -2.83 14.70
N GLY A 10 0.75 -2.65 13.72
CA GLY A 10 -0.64 -2.96 14.01
C GLY A 10 -0.73 -4.47 14.23
N LEU A 11 -1.58 -5.05 15.08
CA LEU A 11 -2.71 -4.58 15.87
C LEU A 11 -2.87 -5.52 17.11
N ILE A 12 -3.41 -5.03 18.24
CA ILE A 12 -3.96 -5.77 19.42
C ILE A 12 -2.89 -6.36 20.41
N PRO A 13 -3.14 -6.62 21.73
CA PRO A 13 -3.93 -5.98 22.81
C PRO A 13 -3.03 -5.41 23.96
N LEU A 14 -3.55 -4.53 24.81
CA LEU A 14 -2.84 -4.06 26.00
C LEU A 14 -2.77 -5.18 27.07
N TYR A 15 -1.56 -5.69 27.36
CA TYR A 15 -1.31 -6.55 28.52
C TYR A 15 -1.14 -5.73 29.81
N PRO A 16 -1.34 -6.33 31.00
CA PRO A 16 -1.64 -5.64 32.26
C PRO A 16 -0.56 -4.70 32.85
N SER A 17 0.51 -4.40 32.11
CA SER A 17 1.60 -3.54 32.56
C SER A 17 1.95 -2.38 31.61
N SER A 18 1.19 -2.12 30.54
CA SER A 18 1.38 -0.92 29.73
C SER A 18 0.46 0.21 30.22
N SER A 19 1.04 1.19 30.91
CA SER A 19 0.38 2.46 31.24
C SER A 19 0.59 3.45 30.09
N ASP A 20 -0.47 3.70 29.31
CA ASP A 20 -0.63 4.77 28.31
C ASP A 20 -2.13 4.86 27.98
N ASP A 21 -2.90 5.32 28.96
CA ASP A 21 -4.31 4.98 29.14
C ASP A 21 -5.32 5.78 28.26
N GLU A 22 -4.94 6.43 27.15
CA GLU A 22 -5.90 7.28 26.40
C GLU A 22 -5.86 7.28 24.84
N GLU A 23 -5.15 6.38 24.14
CA GLU A 23 -5.00 6.51 22.66
C GLU A 23 -5.34 5.27 21.79
N GLY A 24 -6.02 4.26 22.33
CA GLY A 24 -6.45 3.05 21.60
C GLY A 24 -7.88 3.11 21.03
N PRO A 25 -8.32 2.12 20.23
CA PRO A 25 -9.75 1.91 19.93
C PRO A 25 -10.57 1.87 21.23
N CYS A 26 -11.72 2.54 21.22
CA CYS A 26 -12.60 2.65 22.38
C CYS A 26 -13.83 1.74 22.18
N GLU A 27 -14.09 0.87 23.15
CA GLU A 27 -15.32 0.08 23.17
C GLU A 27 -16.43 0.90 23.84
N LEU A 28 -17.54 1.06 23.13
CA LEU A 28 -18.75 1.70 23.64
C LEU A 28 -19.50 0.73 24.58
N PRO A 29 -20.36 1.24 25.49
CA PRO A 29 -21.15 0.39 26.40
C PRO A 29 -22.05 -0.65 25.72
N ASP A 30 -22.26 -0.54 24.41
CA ASP A 30 -23.03 -1.48 23.59
C ASP A 30 -22.18 -2.53 22.86
N GLY A 31 -20.88 -2.59 23.17
CA GLY A 31 -19.93 -3.56 22.61
C GLY A 31 -19.36 -3.18 21.24
N ARG A 32 -19.72 -2.01 20.69
CA ARG A 32 -19.13 -1.53 19.43
C ARG A 32 -17.76 -0.91 19.67
N VAL A 33 -16.81 -1.20 18.79
CA VAL A 33 -15.50 -0.55 18.79
C VAL A 33 -15.53 0.68 17.89
N VAL A 34 -14.97 1.80 18.37
CA VAL A 34 -14.78 3.03 17.62
C VAL A 34 -13.33 3.48 17.68
N CYS A 35 -12.93 4.34 16.74
CA CYS A 35 -11.68 5.07 16.85
C CYS A 35 -11.67 5.86 18.17
N GLY A 36 -10.83 5.52 19.16
CA GLY A 36 -10.84 6.21 20.46
C GLY A 36 -10.66 7.72 20.33
N PRO A 37 -9.72 8.19 19.50
CA PRO A 37 -9.57 9.62 19.27
C PRO A 37 -10.72 10.36 18.57
N HIS A 38 -11.42 9.70 17.66
CA HIS A 38 -12.38 10.36 16.78
C HIS A 38 -13.84 9.98 17.07
N GLY A 39 -14.05 8.94 17.88
CA GLY A 39 -15.38 8.42 18.26
C GLY A 39 -16.17 7.80 17.11
N LEU A 40 -15.53 7.48 15.97
CA LEU A 40 -16.20 6.98 14.78
C LEU A 40 -15.99 5.48 14.60
N VAL A 41 -17.07 4.74 14.34
CA VAL A 41 -17.02 3.33 13.90
C VAL A 41 -16.33 3.23 12.53
N PHE A 42 -16.69 4.14 11.62
CA PHE A 42 -16.00 4.31 10.33
C PHE A 42 -15.18 5.60 10.39
N CYS A 43 -13.90 5.47 10.67
CA CYS A 43 -13.05 6.65 10.83
C CYS A 43 -12.39 7.00 9.50
N GLY A 44 -13.01 7.88 8.71
CA GLY A 44 -12.40 8.38 7.46
C GLY A 44 -11.09 9.15 7.67
N LYS A 45 -10.77 9.58 8.89
CA LYS A 45 -9.49 10.22 9.25
C LYS A 45 -8.37 9.20 9.47
N CYS A 46 -8.67 8.12 10.18
CA CYS A 46 -7.73 7.02 10.39
C CYS A 46 -7.81 5.97 9.26
N CYS A 47 -8.76 6.12 8.34
CA CYS A 47 -9.17 5.15 7.31
C CYS A 47 -9.38 3.72 7.82
N VAL A 48 -9.76 3.55 9.09
CA VAL A 48 -10.07 2.26 9.70
C VAL A 48 -11.58 2.11 9.87
N ASP A 49 -12.08 0.95 9.47
CA ASP A 49 -13.41 0.47 9.80
C ASP A 49 -13.33 -0.40 11.07
N TYR A 50 -13.89 0.09 12.16
CA TYR A 50 -13.89 -0.60 13.45
C TYR A 50 -15.12 -1.52 13.62
N SER A 51 -15.97 -1.68 12.57
CA SER A 51 -17.14 -2.56 12.66
C SER A 51 -16.81 -4.05 12.81
N ASP A 52 -15.62 -4.46 12.36
CA ASP A 52 -15.25 -5.86 12.18
C ASP A 52 -14.35 -6.41 13.30
N LEU A 53 -14.01 -5.58 14.29
CA LEU A 53 -13.14 -5.96 15.42
C LEU A 53 -13.95 -6.68 16.51
N TYR A 54 -14.29 -7.94 16.27
CA TYR A 54 -14.59 -8.93 17.30
C TYR A 54 -13.40 -9.89 17.39
N VAL A 55 -12.74 -9.97 18.54
CA VAL A 55 -11.45 -10.69 18.70
C VAL A 55 -11.65 -12.00 19.46
N ASP A 56 -11.39 -13.13 18.78
CA ASP A 56 -10.88 -14.35 19.43
C ASP A 56 -9.36 -14.38 19.20
N SER A 57 -8.60 -14.49 20.29
CA SER A 57 -7.14 -14.36 20.34
C SER A 57 -6.43 -15.70 20.15
N GLU A 58 -5.32 -15.74 19.40
CA GLU A 58 -4.07 -16.45 19.72
C GLU A 58 -2.98 -16.09 18.69
N GLY A 59 -1.78 -15.74 19.17
CA GLY A 59 -0.68 -15.15 18.37
C GLY A 59 0.41 -16.14 17.96
N GLU A 60 1.51 -15.64 17.37
CA GLU A 60 2.89 -16.20 17.42
C GLU A 60 3.93 -15.35 16.66
N ASP A 61 5.21 -15.54 17.03
CA ASP A 61 6.43 -14.72 16.80
C ASP A 61 7.29 -15.07 15.54
N ASP A 62 8.13 -14.10 15.15
CA ASP A 62 9.45 -14.03 14.43
C ASP A 62 9.99 -15.14 13.47
N ASP A 63 10.52 -14.74 12.29
CA ASP A 63 11.93 -14.92 11.84
C ASP A 63 12.24 -14.48 10.38
N ASP A 64 13.49 -14.03 10.14
CA ASP A 64 14.02 -13.55 8.84
C ASP A 64 14.28 -14.67 7.81
N VAL A 65 13.56 -14.65 6.68
CA VAL A 65 13.80 -15.52 5.51
C VAL A 65 13.92 -14.73 4.20
N ALA A 66 14.70 -15.28 3.26
CA ALA A 66 14.78 -14.76 1.90
C ALA A 66 13.42 -14.94 1.21
N TYR A 67 12.73 -13.83 0.92
CA TYR A 67 11.42 -13.82 0.27
C TYR A 67 11.49 -14.53 -1.10
N SER A 68 11.07 -15.80 -1.12
CA SER A 68 10.68 -16.53 -2.32
C SER A 68 9.22 -16.20 -2.63
N ASP A 69 8.87 -16.14 -3.92
CA ASP A 69 7.52 -15.83 -4.41
C ASP A 69 6.49 -16.96 -4.11
N SER A 70 6.67 -17.74 -3.06
CA SER A 70 6.01 -19.04 -2.89
C SER A 70 5.50 -19.26 -1.47
N ASP A 71 4.56 -18.42 -1.01
CA ASP A 71 3.69 -18.74 0.12
C ASP A 71 2.30 -18.15 -0.17
N ASP A 72 1.34 -19.02 -0.52
CA ASP A 72 -0.09 -18.69 -0.55
C ASP A 72 -0.84 -19.95 -0.10
N GLU A 73 -1.29 -19.97 1.16
CA GLU A 73 -2.35 -20.87 1.61
C GLU A 73 -3.63 -20.07 1.83
N THR A 74 -4.68 -20.58 1.20
CA THR A 74 -6.04 -20.08 1.15
C THR A 74 -6.75 -20.26 2.47
N THR A 75 -7.38 -19.21 3.01
CA THR A 75 -8.63 -19.37 3.75
C THR A 75 -9.68 -18.38 3.23
N ASP A 76 -10.80 -18.97 2.84
CA ASP A 76 -11.91 -18.37 2.12
C ASP A 76 -12.86 -17.75 3.15
N SER A 77 -13.05 -16.43 3.11
CA SER A 77 -14.17 -15.78 3.79
C SER A 77 -14.93 -14.91 2.81
N ASN A 78 -16.09 -15.44 2.40
CA ASN A 78 -17.05 -14.78 1.54
C ASN A 78 -17.63 -13.54 2.25
N LEU A 79 -17.28 -12.36 1.76
CA LEU A 79 -18.10 -11.15 1.91
C LEU A 79 -18.38 -10.57 0.53
N ALA A 80 -19.51 -10.97 -0.04
CA ALA A 80 -20.07 -10.33 -1.22
C ALA A 80 -20.65 -8.96 -0.83
N ALA A 81 -20.00 -7.88 -1.24
CA ALA A 81 -20.56 -6.54 -1.21
C ALA A 81 -20.48 -5.92 -2.62
N ASN A 82 -21.60 -5.33 -3.06
CA ASN A 82 -21.84 -4.80 -4.40
C ASN A 82 -21.07 -3.49 -4.69
N ASP A 83 -19.74 -3.53 -4.66
CA ASP A 83 -18.90 -2.41 -5.08
C ASP A 83 -18.41 -2.62 -6.51
N ARG A 84 -19.11 -2.02 -7.48
CA ARG A 84 -18.63 -2.00 -8.88
C ARG A 84 -17.49 -0.97 -9.02
N PRO A 85 -16.35 -1.34 -9.64
CA PRO A 85 -15.26 -0.43 -9.92
C PRO A 85 -15.72 0.72 -10.82
N ILE A 86 -15.19 1.93 -10.57
CA ILE A 86 -15.46 3.09 -11.41
C ILE A 86 -14.60 2.94 -12.67
N THR A 87 -15.25 2.83 -13.83
CA THR A 87 -14.60 2.71 -15.14
C THR A 87 -13.73 3.93 -15.46
N MET A 88 -12.48 3.66 -15.85
CA MET A 88 -11.51 4.61 -16.42
C MET A 88 -12.15 5.36 -17.61
N GLY A 89 -12.27 6.69 -17.50
CA GLY A 89 -12.79 7.54 -18.57
C GLY A 89 -11.66 8.25 -19.30
N THR A 90 -11.52 8.00 -20.60
CA THR A 90 -10.61 8.77 -21.48
C THR A 90 -11.37 9.97 -22.05
N ILE A 91 -11.07 11.19 -21.58
CA ILE A 91 -11.53 12.42 -22.24
C ILE A 91 -10.34 13.37 -22.42
N GLY A 92 -10.06 13.72 -23.67
CA GLY A 92 -8.99 14.64 -24.04
C GLY A 92 -9.32 16.10 -23.72
N ILE A 93 -8.46 16.74 -22.93
CA ILE A 93 -8.43 18.19 -22.64
C ILE A 93 -6.92 18.58 -22.57
N PRO A 94 -6.50 19.80 -22.97
CA PRO A 94 -5.21 20.02 -23.66
C PRO A 94 -3.98 20.06 -22.74
N LEU A 95 -2.88 19.59 -23.33
CA LEU A 95 -1.53 19.44 -22.79
C LEU A 95 -0.86 20.78 -22.43
N ASP A 96 -0.64 21.00 -21.13
CA ASP A 96 0.52 21.76 -20.62
C ASP A 96 1.13 21.20 -19.32
N TYR A 97 0.81 19.94 -18.95
CA TYR A 97 1.44 19.24 -17.83
C TYR A 97 2.76 18.56 -18.24
N SER A 98 3.74 19.34 -18.71
CA SER A 98 5.05 18.82 -19.17
C SER A 98 6.00 18.52 -18.00
N GLY A 99 5.64 17.57 -17.15
CA GLY A 99 6.50 17.00 -16.12
C GLY A 99 6.21 15.54 -15.76
N SER A 100 5.29 14.88 -16.46
CA SER A 100 4.72 13.57 -16.15
C SER A 100 5.46 12.44 -16.85
N GLY A 101 6.64 12.09 -16.32
CA GLY A 101 7.26 10.80 -16.64
C GLY A 101 7.71 10.15 -15.34
N LEU A 102 7.34 8.89 -15.12
CA LEU A 102 7.96 8.09 -14.07
C LEU A 102 9.49 8.15 -14.23
N ARG A 103 10.20 8.47 -13.14
CA ARG A 103 11.66 8.62 -13.16
C ARG A 103 12.31 7.48 -12.42
N ARG A 104 13.48 7.03 -12.88
CA ARG A 104 14.34 6.16 -12.08
C ARG A 104 14.83 6.97 -10.88
N GLY A 105 14.48 6.54 -9.68
CA GLY A 105 14.93 7.14 -8.44
C GLY A 105 16.44 7.02 -8.29
N THR A 106 17.04 8.05 -7.72
CA THR A 106 18.48 8.08 -7.44
C THR A 106 18.86 7.37 -6.14
N GLY A 107 17.87 7.02 -5.32
CA GLY A 107 18.06 6.46 -3.99
C GLY A 107 18.71 7.45 -3.03
N ARG A 108 18.46 8.75 -3.20
CA ARG A 108 18.94 9.79 -2.28
C ARG A 108 17.95 10.06 -1.16
N HIS A 109 16.66 9.82 -1.40
CA HIS A 109 15.58 10.00 -0.43
C HIS A 109 14.89 8.67 -0.21
N PHE A 110 14.61 8.37 1.06
CA PHE A 110 13.98 7.12 1.48
C PHE A 110 12.75 7.40 2.35
N PRO A 111 11.71 6.56 2.24
CA PRO A 111 10.56 6.66 3.12
C PRO A 111 10.91 6.49 4.59
N THR A 112 10.10 7.05 5.47
CA THR A 112 10.27 6.94 6.93
C THR A 112 9.18 6.07 7.56
N LYS A 113 9.43 5.58 8.78
CA LYS A 113 8.54 4.65 9.50
C LYS A 113 7.72 5.33 10.62
N HIS A 114 7.84 6.65 10.81
CA HIS A 114 7.31 7.34 12.00
C HIS A 114 6.05 8.16 11.72
N THR A 115 5.03 7.99 12.57
CA THR A 115 3.74 8.67 12.45
C THR A 115 3.20 9.16 13.78
N PHE A 116 2.74 10.41 13.79
CA PHE A 116 1.75 10.93 14.75
C PHE A 116 0.35 10.81 14.13
N TRP A 117 -0.60 10.19 14.84
CA TRP A 117 -1.92 9.83 14.30
C TRP A 117 -2.92 11.00 14.22
N SER A 118 -2.67 12.09 14.96
CA SER A 118 -3.54 13.26 15.09
C SER A 118 -3.31 14.35 14.04
N ASP A 119 -2.52 14.04 13.01
CA ASP A 119 -2.07 14.99 11.99
C ASP A 119 -3.01 14.97 10.78
N ASP A 120 -3.78 16.04 10.60
CA ASP A 120 -4.78 16.20 9.54
C ASP A 120 -4.17 16.51 8.16
N GLY A 121 -2.85 16.73 8.09
CA GLY A 121 -2.10 16.82 6.85
C GLY A 121 -1.62 15.48 6.30
N LYS A 122 -2.18 14.35 6.76
CA LYS A 122 -1.84 13.00 6.29
C LYS A 122 -2.98 12.33 5.56
N VAL A 123 -2.64 11.58 4.52
CA VAL A 123 -3.54 10.64 3.86
C VAL A 123 -3.05 9.21 4.07
N LEU A 124 -3.96 8.32 4.48
CA LEU A 124 -3.71 6.88 4.58
C LEU A 124 -4.24 6.19 3.33
N ILE A 125 -3.40 5.38 2.70
CA ILE A 125 -3.75 4.62 1.50
C ILE A 125 -3.38 3.17 1.76
N TYR A 126 -4.35 2.28 1.56
CA TYR A 126 -4.14 0.85 1.68
C TYR A 126 -3.82 0.28 0.31
N THR A 127 -2.81 -0.57 0.22
CA THR A 127 -2.34 -1.13 -1.05
C THR A 127 -2.18 -2.65 -0.93
N ASP A 128 -2.49 -3.37 -2.00
CA ASP A 128 -2.32 -4.82 -2.08
C ASP A 128 -2.01 -5.29 -3.51
N GLY A 129 -1.31 -6.42 -3.62
CA GLY A 129 -0.98 -7.09 -4.87
C GLY A 129 -1.22 -8.59 -4.82
N ALA A 130 -2.18 -9.06 -5.61
CA ALA A 130 -2.51 -10.48 -5.73
C ALA A 130 -1.93 -11.10 -7.02
N CYS A 131 -1.64 -12.40 -6.97
CA CYS A 131 -1.27 -13.17 -8.16
C CYS A 131 -1.88 -14.57 -8.15
N LEU A 132 -2.82 -14.81 -9.05
CA LEU A 132 -3.36 -16.14 -9.31
C LEU A 132 -2.29 -16.99 -10.01
N ASN A 133 -2.15 -18.25 -9.59
CA ASN A 133 -1.13 -19.18 -10.09
C ASN A 133 0.29 -18.62 -9.92
N ASN A 134 0.58 -17.93 -8.80
CA ASN A 134 1.90 -17.38 -8.55
C ASN A 134 2.99 -18.47 -8.56
N GLY A 135 4.06 -18.25 -9.33
CA GLY A 135 5.12 -19.25 -9.54
C GLY A 135 4.71 -20.50 -10.35
N GLN A 136 3.47 -20.57 -10.82
CA GLN A 136 2.91 -21.66 -11.62
C GLN A 136 2.67 -21.21 -13.07
N PRO A 137 2.36 -22.12 -14.02
CA PRO A 137 2.02 -21.74 -15.38
C PRO A 137 0.81 -20.81 -15.46
N ASN A 138 0.85 -19.85 -16.39
CA ASN A 138 -0.19 -18.84 -16.61
C ASN A 138 -0.51 -18.00 -15.35
N PRO A 139 0.49 -17.35 -14.73
CA PRO A 139 0.26 -16.45 -13.61
C PRO A 139 -0.51 -15.22 -14.07
N LYS A 140 -1.46 -14.76 -13.26
CA LYS A 140 -2.23 -13.52 -13.49
C LYS A 140 -2.16 -12.66 -12.25
N ALA A 141 -1.52 -11.50 -12.35
CA ALA A 141 -1.37 -10.59 -11.24
C ALA A 141 -2.27 -9.36 -11.39
N GLY A 142 -2.73 -8.84 -10.26
CA GLY A 142 -3.59 -7.66 -10.15
C GLY A 142 -3.15 -6.83 -8.95
N TRP A 143 -3.23 -5.51 -9.09
CA TRP A 143 -2.86 -4.56 -8.06
C TRP A 143 -4.09 -3.73 -7.69
N ALA A 144 -4.17 -3.28 -6.45
CA ALA A 144 -5.21 -2.37 -6.02
C ALA A 144 -4.76 -1.48 -4.87
N PHE A 145 -5.43 -0.34 -4.75
CA PHE A 145 -5.38 0.48 -3.56
C PHE A 145 -6.72 1.16 -3.31
N TRP A 146 -6.97 1.49 -2.05
CA TRP A 146 -8.12 2.32 -1.69
C TRP A 146 -7.68 3.44 -0.76
N HIS A 147 -8.27 4.62 -0.95
CA HIS A 147 -7.75 5.87 -0.41
C HIS A 147 -8.82 6.72 0.28
N GLY A 148 -9.86 6.07 0.80
CA GLY A 148 -10.93 6.69 1.58
C GLY A 148 -12.34 6.42 1.05
N LEU A 149 -13.27 7.26 1.50
CA LEU A 149 -14.68 7.21 1.15
C LEU A 149 -15.10 8.50 0.44
N ASP A 150 -16.05 8.41 -0.48
CA ASP A 150 -16.74 9.57 -1.05
C ASP A 150 -17.84 10.10 -0.10
N PRO A 151 -18.48 11.25 -0.40
CA PRO A 151 -19.55 11.81 0.44
C PRO A 151 -20.77 10.90 0.63
N SER A 152 -20.96 9.88 -0.23
CA SER A 152 -22.03 8.88 -0.11
C SER A 152 -21.63 7.69 0.76
N GLY A 153 -20.37 7.63 1.22
CA GLY A 153 -19.81 6.50 1.96
C GLY A 153 -19.30 5.38 1.06
N LYS A 154 -19.19 5.60 -0.25
CA LYS A 154 -18.62 4.60 -1.18
C LYS A 154 -17.10 4.59 -1.06
N ARG A 155 -16.51 3.39 -1.03
CA ARG A 155 -15.06 3.20 -1.07
C ARG A 155 -14.46 3.70 -2.38
N LEU A 156 -13.40 4.50 -2.26
CA LEU A 156 -12.62 5.01 -3.38
C LEU A 156 -11.47 4.03 -3.64
N ILE A 157 -11.69 3.13 -4.61
CA ILE A 157 -10.78 2.05 -4.99
C ILE A 157 -10.29 2.28 -6.42
N ALA A 158 -9.00 2.09 -6.65
CA ALA A 158 -8.43 1.94 -7.98
C ALA A 158 -7.65 0.62 -8.05
N SER A 159 -7.81 -0.07 -9.17
CA SER A 159 -7.26 -1.41 -9.37
C SER A 159 -7.03 -1.67 -10.86
N GLY A 160 -6.25 -2.70 -11.16
CA GLY A 160 -6.03 -3.16 -12.52
C GLY A 160 -5.13 -4.39 -12.61
N ARG A 161 -5.11 -5.02 -13.78
CA ARG A 161 -4.11 -6.06 -14.08
C ARG A 161 -2.70 -5.50 -14.04
N LEU A 162 -1.76 -6.31 -13.57
CA LEU A 162 -0.34 -5.99 -13.66
C LEU A 162 0.10 -6.03 -15.13
N GLU A 163 0.74 -4.95 -15.57
CA GLU A 163 1.20 -4.79 -16.94
C GLU A 163 2.28 -5.80 -17.31
N LYS A 164 2.32 -6.19 -18.59
CA LYS A 164 3.31 -7.15 -19.11
C LYS A 164 4.70 -6.55 -19.21
N ARG A 165 4.81 -5.24 -19.37
CA ARG A 165 6.07 -4.50 -19.34
C ARG A 165 6.13 -3.58 -18.13
N GLY A 166 7.32 -3.50 -17.56
CA GLY A 166 7.63 -2.60 -16.46
C GLY A 166 7.63 -1.13 -16.91
N PRO A 167 7.75 -0.22 -15.94
CA PRO A 167 7.63 1.22 -16.16
C PRO A 167 8.66 1.84 -17.11
N PHE A 168 9.73 1.11 -17.41
CA PHE A 168 10.81 1.57 -18.28
C PHE A 168 10.94 0.73 -19.55
N GLY A 169 9.90 -0.06 -19.88
CA GLY A 169 9.85 -0.91 -21.07
C GLY A 169 10.53 -2.27 -20.94
N ASP A 170 11.10 -2.58 -19.76
CA ASP A 170 11.66 -3.90 -19.44
C ASP A 170 10.54 -4.96 -19.34
N ASP A 171 10.80 -6.21 -19.76
CA ASP A 171 9.80 -7.28 -19.65
C ASP A 171 9.46 -7.57 -18.17
N GLY A 172 8.17 -7.58 -17.87
CA GLY A 172 7.63 -7.83 -16.54
C GLY A 172 7.11 -9.26 -16.39
N ILE A 173 7.35 -9.86 -15.23
CA ILE A 173 6.69 -11.13 -14.86
C ILE A 173 5.39 -10.84 -14.12
N GLN A 174 4.43 -11.76 -14.19
CA GLN A 174 3.23 -11.71 -13.36
C GLN A 174 3.56 -12.39 -12.03
N SER A 175 3.70 -11.61 -10.96
CA SER A 175 3.94 -12.12 -9.61
C SER A 175 3.32 -11.20 -8.56
N SER A 176 3.03 -11.75 -7.37
CA SER A 176 2.45 -10.96 -6.27
C SER A 176 3.38 -9.82 -5.86
N ASN A 177 4.68 -10.09 -5.66
CA ASN A 177 5.66 -9.05 -5.31
C ASN A 177 5.72 -7.87 -6.29
N ARG A 178 5.50 -8.10 -7.60
CA ARG A 178 5.44 -7.01 -8.58
C ARG A 178 4.12 -6.25 -8.50
N ALA A 179 3.01 -6.95 -8.30
CA ALA A 179 1.70 -6.33 -8.07
C ALA A 179 1.69 -5.44 -6.81
N GLU A 180 2.32 -5.92 -5.73
CA GLU A 180 2.49 -5.16 -4.48
C GLU A 180 3.20 -3.82 -4.72
N LEU A 181 4.36 -3.84 -5.39
CA LEU A 181 5.08 -2.62 -5.73
C LEU A 181 4.30 -1.72 -6.68
N ARG A 182 3.60 -2.32 -7.65
CA ARG A 182 2.77 -1.60 -8.61
C ARG A 182 1.63 -0.86 -7.92
N ALA A 183 0.97 -1.46 -6.93
CA ALA A 183 -0.10 -0.84 -6.15
C ALA A 183 0.38 0.44 -5.45
N VAL A 184 1.55 0.38 -4.82
CA VAL A 184 2.16 1.55 -4.16
C VAL A 184 2.50 2.66 -5.15
N ILE A 185 3.12 2.31 -6.28
CA ILE A 185 3.46 3.29 -7.33
C ILE A 185 2.19 3.93 -7.89
N ALA A 186 1.14 3.14 -8.09
CA ALA A 186 -0.18 3.62 -8.51
C ALA A 186 -0.73 4.65 -7.52
N ALA A 187 -0.78 4.29 -6.23
CA ALA A 187 -1.29 5.12 -5.16
C ALA A 187 -0.58 6.47 -5.06
N LEU A 188 0.76 6.47 -5.12
CA LEU A 188 1.55 7.71 -5.11
C LEU A 188 1.27 8.55 -6.38
N GLY A 189 1.15 7.91 -7.55
CA GLY A 189 0.90 8.63 -8.81
C GLY A 189 -0.55 9.10 -9.00
N PHE A 190 -1.50 8.60 -8.22
CA PHE A 190 -2.92 8.68 -8.57
C PHE A 190 -3.50 10.09 -8.53
N ARG A 191 -3.16 10.86 -7.50
CA ARG A 191 -3.71 12.21 -7.24
C ARG A 191 -2.60 13.18 -6.93
N HIS A 192 -2.92 14.47 -7.07
CA HIS A 192 -2.04 15.52 -6.60
C HIS A 192 -2.19 15.75 -5.10
N TRP A 193 -1.77 14.77 -4.29
CA TRP A 193 -1.89 14.81 -2.82
C TRP A 193 -1.41 16.11 -2.17
N PRO A 194 -0.28 16.74 -2.60
CA PRO A 194 0.13 18.04 -2.04
C PRO A 194 -0.89 19.15 -2.29
N GLY A 195 -1.52 19.16 -3.47
CA GLY A 195 -2.56 20.14 -3.81
C GLY A 195 -3.87 19.94 -3.07
N GLU A 196 -4.04 18.80 -2.42
CA GLU A 196 -5.20 18.50 -1.58
C GLU A 196 -4.95 18.86 -0.10
N GLY A 197 -3.79 19.43 0.21
CA GLY A 197 -3.42 19.88 1.55
C GLY A 197 -2.65 18.84 2.37
N PHE A 198 -2.35 17.67 1.81
CA PHE A 198 -1.53 16.67 2.48
C PHE A 198 -0.04 16.99 2.37
N HIS A 199 0.68 16.84 3.48
CA HIS A 199 2.15 16.88 3.52
C HIS A 199 2.75 15.51 3.88
N THR A 200 1.92 14.49 4.11
CA THR A 200 2.37 13.10 4.27
C THR A 200 1.42 12.12 3.57
N VAL A 201 1.97 11.18 2.82
CA VAL A 201 1.26 9.98 2.36
C VAL A 201 1.75 8.77 3.16
N VAL A 202 0.82 8.09 3.82
CA VAL A 202 1.07 6.86 4.56
C VAL A 202 0.53 5.69 3.73
N ILE A 203 1.43 4.78 3.35
CA ILE A 203 1.10 3.54 2.65
C ILE A 203 0.94 2.44 3.69
N ALA A 204 -0.27 1.94 3.87
CA ALA A 204 -0.56 0.74 4.64
C ALA A 204 -0.59 -0.48 3.73
N THR A 205 0.20 -1.48 4.05
CA THR A 205 0.25 -2.75 3.31
C THR A 205 0.61 -3.87 4.26
N ASP A 206 0.09 -5.06 4.01
CA ASP A 206 0.52 -6.29 4.66
C ASP A 206 1.73 -6.94 3.96
N SER A 207 2.26 -6.35 2.87
CA SER A 207 3.49 -6.81 2.23
C SER A 207 4.72 -6.41 3.02
N GLU A 208 5.32 -7.37 3.73
CA GLU A 208 6.61 -7.15 4.39
C GLU A 208 7.71 -6.87 3.36
N TYR A 209 7.62 -7.47 2.18
CA TYR A 209 8.53 -7.21 1.06
C TYR A 209 8.57 -5.72 0.70
N VAL A 210 7.40 -5.08 0.58
CA VAL A 210 7.30 -3.65 0.31
C VAL A 210 7.83 -2.82 1.48
N VAL A 211 7.41 -3.12 2.71
CA VAL A 211 7.77 -2.31 3.89
C VAL A 211 9.26 -2.40 4.20
N LYS A 212 9.83 -3.61 4.34
CA LYS A 212 11.26 -3.80 4.60
C LYS A 212 12.09 -3.36 3.39
N GLY A 213 11.61 -3.62 2.16
CA GLY A 213 12.29 -3.18 0.95
C GLY A 213 12.42 -1.66 0.87
N SER A 214 11.33 -0.93 1.08
CA SER A 214 11.30 0.53 0.99
C SER A 214 12.09 1.22 2.11
N THR A 215 12.07 0.67 3.32
CA THR A 215 12.62 1.33 4.52
C THR A 215 14.01 0.87 4.93
N LYS A 216 14.43 -0.34 4.53
CA LYS A 216 15.72 -0.94 4.94
C LYS A 216 16.56 -1.36 3.74
N TRP A 217 16.02 -2.20 2.86
CA TRP A 217 16.85 -2.88 1.87
C TRP A 217 17.22 -2.02 0.67
N ALA A 218 16.31 -1.18 0.17
CA ALA A 218 16.52 -0.35 -1.02
C ALA A 218 17.76 0.53 -0.88
N LYS A 219 18.02 1.06 0.31
CA LYS A 219 19.24 1.83 0.59
C LYS A 219 20.50 1.02 0.32
N SER A 220 20.58 -0.19 0.88
CA SER A 220 21.72 -1.08 0.66
C SER A 220 21.83 -1.54 -0.79
N TRP A 221 20.70 -1.78 -1.47
CA TRP A 221 20.71 -2.15 -2.88
C TRP A 221 21.27 -1.03 -3.75
N VAL A 222 20.85 0.21 -3.54
CA VAL A 222 21.38 1.37 -4.27
C VAL A 222 22.88 1.53 -4.04
N GLU A 223 23.33 1.46 -2.79
CA GLU A 223 24.76 1.54 -2.42
C GLU A 223 25.59 0.42 -3.07
N ASN A 224 25.01 -0.79 -3.19
CA ASN A 224 25.64 -1.95 -3.80
C ASN A 224 25.31 -2.11 -5.30
N SER A 225 24.97 -1.03 -6.00
CA SER A 225 24.70 -1.04 -7.45
C SER A 225 23.67 -2.09 -7.88
N TRP A 226 22.59 -2.23 -7.11
CA TRP A 226 21.49 -3.18 -7.30
C TRP A 226 21.90 -4.67 -7.26
N THR A 227 22.90 -4.97 -6.42
CA THR A 227 23.34 -6.34 -6.15
C THR A 227 22.94 -6.75 -4.73
N THR A 228 22.41 -7.96 -4.59
CA THR A 228 22.10 -8.58 -3.29
C THR A 228 23.38 -9.01 -2.57
N ARG A 229 23.29 -9.29 -1.27
CA ARG A 229 24.42 -9.82 -0.48
C ARG A 229 25.00 -11.13 -1.06
N GLY A 230 24.18 -11.92 -1.73
CA GLY A 230 24.60 -13.15 -2.41
C GLY A 230 25.24 -12.95 -3.78
N GLY A 231 25.42 -11.70 -4.23
CA GLY A 231 26.03 -11.38 -5.54
C GLY A 231 25.07 -11.46 -6.73
N ALA A 232 23.80 -11.80 -6.51
CA ALA A 232 22.77 -11.81 -7.56
C ALA A 232 22.17 -10.41 -7.76
N ASN A 233 21.66 -10.14 -8.96
CA ASN A 233 20.89 -8.92 -9.23
C ASN A 233 19.63 -8.86 -8.36
N VAL A 234 19.29 -7.67 -7.87
CA VAL A 234 18.06 -7.43 -7.13
C VAL A 234 16.85 -7.64 -8.06
N LYS A 235 15.89 -8.45 -7.62
CA LYS A 235 14.61 -8.66 -8.32
C LYS A 235 13.77 -7.38 -8.31
N ASN A 236 12.91 -7.22 -9.32
CA ASN A 236 11.95 -6.10 -9.44
C ASN A 236 12.61 -4.71 -9.39
N ARG A 237 13.86 -4.62 -9.83
CA ARG A 237 14.65 -3.38 -9.82
C ARG A 237 13.94 -2.23 -10.53
N ASP A 238 13.30 -2.51 -11.65
CA ASP A 238 12.50 -1.54 -12.42
C ASP A 238 11.43 -0.87 -11.55
N LEU A 239 10.67 -1.66 -10.79
CA LEU A 239 9.63 -1.13 -9.90
C LEU A 239 10.23 -0.45 -8.67
N TRP A 240 11.32 -0.95 -8.11
CA TRP A 240 12.01 -0.27 -7.01
C TRP A 240 12.56 1.08 -7.42
N GLU A 241 13.19 1.18 -8.58
CA GLU A 241 13.67 2.45 -9.13
C GLU A 241 12.49 3.41 -9.39
N ALA A 242 11.36 2.92 -9.89
CA ALA A 242 10.15 3.72 -10.06
C ALA A 242 9.58 4.25 -8.73
N LEU A 243 9.49 3.39 -7.71
CA LEU A 243 9.02 3.76 -6.38
C LEU A 243 9.93 4.82 -5.74
N LEU A 244 11.25 4.60 -5.74
CA LEU A 244 12.22 5.59 -5.25
C LEU A 244 12.10 6.92 -6.02
N GLY A 245 11.85 6.85 -7.33
CA GLY A 245 11.63 8.05 -8.14
C GLY A 245 10.42 8.86 -7.70
N GLN A 246 9.33 8.20 -7.33
CA GLN A 246 8.14 8.87 -6.77
C GLN A 246 8.41 9.45 -5.37
N VAL A 247 9.08 8.71 -4.50
CA VAL A 247 9.47 9.18 -3.16
C VAL A 247 10.31 10.47 -3.25
N GLU A 248 11.29 10.49 -4.14
CA GLU A 248 12.12 11.69 -4.34
C GLU A 248 11.31 12.86 -4.93
N LYS A 249 10.36 12.61 -5.83
CA LYS A 249 9.47 13.68 -6.35
C LYS A 249 8.61 14.28 -5.26
N PHE A 250 8.19 13.46 -4.29
CA PHE A 250 7.36 13.89 -3.17
C PHE A 250 8.19 14.72 -2.19
N ASP A 251 9.40 14.28 -1.88
CA ASP A 251 10.34 15.01 -1.03
C ASP A 251 10.67 16.40 -1.61
N GLU A 252 10.92 16.50 -2.92
CA GLU A 252 11.12 17.77 -3.63
C GLU A 252 9.92 18.73 -3.51
N ARG A 253 8.72 18.20 -3.26
CA ARG A 253 7.47 18.96 -3.05
C ARG A 253 7.16 19.18 -1.56
N GLY A 254 8.08 18.81 -0.66
CA GLY A 254 7.89 18.92 0.78
C GLY A 254 6.91 17.90 1.37
N MET A 255 6.66 16.80 0.66
CA MET A 255 5.73 15.76 1.09
C MET A 255 6.48 14.49 1.50
N ALA A 256 6.20 14.00 2.71
CA ALA A 256 6.79 12.77 3.22
C ALA A 256 6.04 11.52 2.71
N VAL A 257 6.77 10.44 2.44
CA VAL A 257 6.19 9.11 2.19
C VAL A 257 6.55 8.19 3.34
N GLN A 258 5.56 7.47 3.85
CA GLN A 258 5.68 6.59 5.00
C GLN A 258 5.07 5.23 4.72
N PHE A 259 5.59 4.19 5.38
CA PHE A 259 5.11 2.82 5.21
C PHE A 259 4.72 2.21 6.55
N TRP A 260 3.52 1.67 6.60
CA TRP A 260 2.97 0.90 7.70
C TRP A 260 2.81 -0.55 7.27
N LYS A 261 3.47 -1.44 8.02
CA LYS A 261 3.13 -2.86 7.98
C LYS A 261 1.87 -3.05 8.82
N ILE A 262 0.81 -3.50 8.17
CA ILE A 262 -0.44 -3.87 8.82
C ILE A 262 -0.63 -5.39 8.80
N PRO A 263 -1.45 -5.91 9.73
CA PRO A 263 -2.00 -7.26 9.63
C PRO A 263 -2.89 -7.42 8.39
N ARG A 264 -2.96 -8.65 7.85
CA ARG A 264 -3.63 -8.95 6.57
C ARG A 264 -5.15 -8.79 6.64
N ASP A 265 -5.75 -9.16 7.77
CA ASP A 265 -7.16 -8.95 8.11
C ASP A 265 -7.59 -7.48 7.98
N CYS A 266 -6.67 -6.54 8.22
CA CYS A 266 -6.94 -5.11 8.07
C CYS A 266 -6.72 -4.56 6.66
N ASN A 267 -6.33 -5.41 5.70
CA ASN A 267 -6.15 -5.04 4.30
C ASN A 267 -7.22 -5.65 3.37
N ALA A 268 -8.31 -6.21 3.92
CA ALA A 268 -9.30 -7.00 3.18
C ALA A 268 -9.89 -6.29 1.94
N VAL A 269 -10.08 -4.96 2.00
CA VAL A 269 -10.62 -4.19 0.87
C VAL A 269 -9.64 -4.15 -0.31
N ALA A 270 -8.35 -3.88 -0.04
CA ALA A 270 -7.34 -3.84 -1.08
C ALA A 270 -7.05 -5.25 -1.62
N ASP A 271 -6.95 -6.25 -0.75
CA ASP A 271 -6.77 -7.67 -1.12
C ASP A 271 -7.88 -8.17 -2.04
N ALA A 272 -9.15 -7.93 -1.67
CA ALA A 272 -10.28 -8.31 -2.50
C ALA A 272 -10.24 -7.64 -3.88
N ALA A 273 -9.94 -6.34 -3.94
CA ALA A 273 -9.86 -5.59 -5.19
C ALA A 273 -8.68 -6.03 -6.07
N ALA A 274 -7.53 -6.36 -5.47
CA ALA A 274 -6.35 -6.85 -6.20
C ALA A 274 -6.60 -8.25 -6.78
N LYS A 275 -7.27 -9.13 -6.00
CA LYS A 275 -7.70 -10.46 -6.46
C LYS A 275 -8.70 -10.37 -7.60
N ASP A 276 -9.72 -9.52 -7.47
CA ASP A 276 -10.72 -9.30 -8.53
C ASP A 276 -10.05 -8.83 -9.82
N ALA A 277 -9.19 -7.82 -9.72
CA ALA A 277 -8.40 -7.33 -10.85
C ALA A 277 -7.57 -8.45 -11.49
N ALA A 278 -6.93 -9.32 -10.70
CA ALA A 278 -6.16 -10.46 -11.22
C ALA A 278 -7.01 -11.46 -12.04
N THR A 279 -8.34 -11.50 -11.85
CA THR A 279 -9.23 -12.38 -12.62
C THR A 279 -9.54 -11.88 -14.03
N GLU A 280 -9.39 -10.59 -14.32
CA GLU A 280 -9.66 -10.00 -15.65
C GLU A 280 -8.87 -10.75 -16.74
N GLU A 281 -9.33 -10.82 -17.99
CA GLU A 281 -8.64 -11.63 -19.01
C GLU A 281 -7.35 -10.95 -19.52
N ASP A 282 -7.46 -9.70 -19.96
CA ASP A 282 -6.38 -8.98 -20.62
C ASP A 282 -5.59 -8.11 -19.65
N ALA A 283 -4.28 -8.34 -19.57
CA ALA A 283 -3.35 -7.40 -18.94
C ALA A 283 -2.83 -6.40 -19.98
N PRO A 284 -2.69 -5.11 -19.64
CA PRO A 284 -2.07 -4.12 -20.50
C PRO A 284 -0.67 -4.57 -20.95
N ASP A 285 -0.35 -4.37 -22.22
CA ASP A 285 0.96 -4.72 -22.75
C ASP A 285 2.05 -3.77 -22.22
N GLU A 286 1.73 -2.48 -22.13
CA GLU A 286 2.63 -1.42 -21.72
C GLU A 286 2.21 -0.84 -20.37
N TRP A 287 3.15 -0.19 -19.69
CA TRP A 287 2.90 0.54 -18.45
C TRP A 287 1.91 1.69 -18.66
N GLU A 288 0.88 1.78 -17.82
CA GLU A 288 -0.10 2.87 -17.86
C GLU A 288 -0.04 3.74 -16.60
N GLU A 289 0.06 5.05 -16.78
CA GLU A 289 -0.11 5.98 -15.65
C GLU A 289 -1.60 6.05 -15.28
N VAL A 290 -1.88 5.85 -13.99
CA VAL A 290 -3.25 5.81 -13.46
C VAL A 290 -3.50 7.11 -12.73
N PHE A 291 -4.54 7.83 -13.12
CA PHE A 291 -4.89 9.12 -12.53
C PHE A 291 -6.35 9.16 -12.09
N GLY A 292 -6.59 9.64 -10.87
CA GLY A 292 -7.91 9.91 -10.35
C GLY A 292 -8.36 11.32 -10.73
N ILE A 293 -9.56 11.45 -11.28
CA ILE A 293 -10.18 12.76 -11.50
C ILE A 293 -10.85 13.19 -10.20
N ASN A 294 -10.49 14.37 -9.70
CA ASN A 294 -11.20 15.04 -8.61
C ASN A 294 -12.60 15.47 -9.10
N ILE A 295 -13.60 14.62 -8.86
CA ILE A 295 -15.01 15.00 -8.97
C ILE A 295 -15.47 15.54 -7.60
N TRP A 296 -15.27 16.83 -7.39
CA TRP A 296 -15.84 17.56 -6.25
C TRP A 296 -17.30 17.94 -6.54
#